data_AF-A0A060ZCB3-F1
#
_entry.id   AF-A0A060ZCB3-F1
#
_cell.length_a   1.000
_cell.length_b   1.000
_cell.length_c   1.000
_cell.angle_alpha   90.00
_cell.angle_beta   90.00
_cell.angle_gamma   90.00
#
_symmetry.space_group_name_H-M   'P 1'
#
loop_
_entity.id
_entity.type
_entity.pdbx_description
1 polymer ?
#
loop_
_entity_poly.entity_id
_entity_poly.type
_entity_poly.pdbx_seq_one_letter_code
_entity_poly.pdbx_strand_id
1 'polypeptide(L)'
;SLSLSLSLSLSLSLSLSLSSLSLSLSLSLALSHTHSLTHSLTHTHSAFNCNTVYVLLSPVAVLADKNCVRAYTPEVSSSNFNTLTMTVKTSEPDNLLFYMGSSSSVDFMAVEMQHGKVAYLWDAGSGHAKLEYPDVQINNNKWHHINATRFGRHGTLSVHQLESEPLPAVKTTSPGSATILEVNKSTLIFVGGLGGQIKSSVVKMTQFKGCMGEASLNEKNIGLWNYAEREGQCRGCFMSPQTEETSFHFDGSGYSVVVKPLRSTSTSIVMLFKTLSPNGLLLYLASNGTRDFLSIELVEGQVRLTFELGSGPLTLTSNKAYNTGSWYKITLQRNKRKVYMAVMAADNSSEKEIMEAESPGTASDLNRSDLDPIYIGGLPMSRPIRRQVVARSYVGCIKNMEIARSNFDLLRDSYGVKKGCVLEVRKAVC
;
A
#
# COMPACT_ATOMS: atom_id res chain seq x y z
N SER A 1 17.56 40.99 17.07
CA SER A 1 18.99 40.92 17.34
C SER A 1 19.26 39.63 18.12
N LEU A 2 19.98 38.67 17.56
CA LEU A 2 20.45 37.50 18.30
C LEU A 2 21.65 37.90 19.15
N SER A 3 21.58 37.76 20.48
CA SER A 3 22.78 37.68 21.32
C SER A 3 23.07 36.20 21.63
N LEU A 4 24.27 35.73 21.30
CA LEU A 4 24.81 34.47 21.81
C LEU A 4 25.61 34.76 23.07
N SER A 5 25.32 34.07 24.17
CA SER A 5 26.22 33.99 25.32
C SER A 5 26.83 32.59 25.39
N LEU A 6 28.16 32.49 25.37
CA LEU A 6 28.89 31.25 25.68
C LEU A 6 29.20 31.23 27.18
N SER A 7 28.84 30.14 27.86
CA SER A 7 29.31 29.87 29.23
C SER A 7 30.23 28.64 29.23
N LEU A 8 31.46 28.80 29.73
CA LEU A 8 32.37 27.70 30.01
C LEU A 8 32.24 27.27 31.47
N SER A 9 32.10 25.98 31.72
CA SER A 9 32.24 25.40 33.06
C SER A 9 33.42 24.40 33.07
N LEU A 10 34.31 24.57 34.05
CA LEU A 10 35.34 23.57 34.40
C LEU A 10 34.82 22.73 35.56
N SER A 11 34.92 21.41 35.44
CA SER A 11 34.75 20.50 36.57
C SER A 11 36.04 19.69 36.78
N LEU A 12 36.54 19.69 38.02
CA LEU A 12 37.58 18.78 38.49
C LEU A 12 36.90 17.59 39.17
N SER A 13 37.28 16.37 38.77
CA SER A 13 36.95 15.17 39.52
C SER A 13 38.22 14.55 40.08
N LEU A 14 38.24 14.32 41.40
CA LEU A 14 39.25 13.51 42.08
C LEU A 14 38.70 12.09 42.26
N SER A 15 39.44 11.09 41.81
CA SER A 15 39.18 9.69 42.14
C SER A 15 40.31 9.16 43.03
N LEU A 16 39.95 8.65 44.20
CA LEU A 16 40.86 7.96 45.11
C LEU A 16 40.67 6.45 44.98
N SER A 17 41.75 5.74 44.68
CA SER A 17 41.84 4.29 44.85
C SER A 17 42.96 3.97 45.84
N LEU A 18 42.84 2.84 46.56
CA LEU A 18 43.72 2.45 47.68
C LEU A 18 45.22 2.30 47.32
N SER A 19 45.63 2.48 46.06
CA SER A 19 47.02 2.39 45.64
C SER A 19 47.53 3.50 44.70
N SER A 20 46.72 4.51 44.32
CA SER A 20 47.21 5.71 43.62
C SER A 20 46.14 6.81 43.49
N LEU A 21 46.57 8.08 43.50
CA LEU A 21 45.76 9.27 43.22
C LEU A 21 45.81 9.63 41.73
N SER A 22 44.67 9.84 41.09
CA SER A 22 44.60 10.42 39.74
C SER A 22 43.64 11.61 39.69
N LEU A 23 44.07 12.72 39.08
CA LEU A 23 43.23 13.88 38.76
C LEU A 23 42.84 13.85 37.28
N SER A 24 41.56 14.03 36.99
CA SER A 24 41.07 14.28 35.63
C SER A 24 40.37 15.64 35.55
N LEU A 25 40.75 16.44 34.55
CA LEU A 25 40.13 17.72 34.21
C LEU A 25 39.16 17.52 33.04
N SER A 26 37.89 17.90 33.18
CA SER A 26 36.95 17.91 32.06
C SER A 26 36.44 19.32 31.80
N LEU A 27 36.46 19.74 30.53
CA LEU A 27 35.99 21.04 30.06
C LEU A 27 34.71 20.85 29.24
N SER A 28 33.61 21.48 29.65
CA SER A 28 32.34 21.46 28.89
C SER A 28 31.93 22.86 28.45
N LEU A 29 31.65 23.02 27.15
CA LEU A 29 31.03 24.22 26.59
C LEU A 29 29.53 24.00 26.42
N ALA A 30 28.72 24.92 26.93
CA ALA A 30 27.28 24.97 26.66
C ALA A 30 26.92 26.31 26.01
N LEU A 31 26.19 26.24 24.88
CA LEU A 31 25.54 27.40 24.26
C LEU A 31 24.08 27.44 24.69
N SER A 32 23.63 28.57 25.26
CA SER A 32 22.21 28.82 25.53
C SER A 32 21.68 29.94 24.64
N HIS A 33 20.52 29.71 24.02
CA HIS A 33 19.77 30.71 23.26
C HIS A 33 18.49 31.07 24.03
N THR A 34 18.32 32.35 24.36
CA THR A 34 17.07 32.88 24.94
C THR A 34 16.27 33.61 23.87
N HIS A 35 15.07 33.13 23.54
CA HIS A 35 14.12 33.80 22.64
C HIS A 35 12.98 34.42 23.48
N SER A 36 12.83 35.75 23.42
CA SER A 36 11.68 36.47 23.99
C SER A 36 10.47 36.40 23.05
N LEU A 37 9.34 35.89 23.53
CA LEU A 37 8.06 35.78 22.83
C LEU A 37 7.18 37.00 23.13
N THR A 38 6.81 37.77 22.10
CA THR A 38 5.61 38.62 22.10
C THR A 38 4.95 38.62 20.72
N HIS A 39 3.75 38.03 20.66
CA HIS A 39 2.69 38.16 19.65
C HIS A 39 2.91 37.66 18.20
N SER A 40 2.55 36.39 17.98
CA SER A 40 1.61 35.98 16.92
C SER A 40 1.11 34.54 17.16
N LEU A 41 -0.04 34.43 17.84
CA LEU A 41 -0.83 33.21 17.97
C LEU A 41 -1.42 32.84 16.60
N THR A 42 -0.95 31.74 15.98
CA THR A 42 -1.75 30.88 15.06
C THR A 42 -1.04 29.62 14.51
N HIS A 43 0.18 29.25 14.91
CA HIS A 43 0.82 28.03 14.37
C HIS A 43 1.58 27.18 15.41
N THR A 44 0.90 26.77 16.48
CA THR A 44 1.45 25.77 17.43
C THR A 44 0.37 24.81 17.92
N HIS A 45 -0.26 24.09 16.98
CA HIS A 45 -1.06 22.89 17.28
C HIS A 45 -0.63 21.66 16.46
N SER A 46 0.47 21.73 15.71
CA SER A 46 0.89 20.70 14.75
C SER A 46 2.23 20.02 15.05
N ALA A 47 2.77 20.14 16.28
CA ALA A 47 4.09 19.59 16.61
C ALA A 47 4.12 18.72 17.89
N PHE A 48 2.98 18.19 18.34
CA PHE A 48 2.90 17.14 19.36
C PHE A 48 1.99 16.00 18.88
N ASN A 49 2.45 15.31 17.84
CA ASN A 49 2.10 13.91 17.51
C ASN A 49 2.94 13.49 16.30
N CYS A 50 4.25 13.37 16.49
CA CYS A 50 5.14 12.81 15.48
C CYS A 50 6.02 11.73 16.11
N ASN A 51 5.35 10.74 16.70
CA ASN A 51 5.93 9.42 16.99
C ASN A 51 4.97 8.28 16.62
N THR A 52 4.06 8.55 15.68
CA THR A 52 3.38 7.48 14.93
C THR A 52 4.11 7.40 13.60
N VAL A 53 5.01 6.42 13.48
CA VAL A 53 5.54 6.01 12.19
C VAL A 53 4.33 5.67 11.33
N TYR A 54 4.02 6.48 10.30
CA TYR A 54 3.09 6.10 9.25
C TYR A 54 3.74 4.99 8.45
N VAL A 55 3.67 3.78 9.00
CA VAL A 55 3.82 2.55 8.25
C VAL A 55 2.57 2.46 7.37
N LEU A 56 2.57 3.18 6.25
CA LEU A 56 1.61 2.97 5.15
C LEU A 56 1.98 1.66 4.44
N LEU A 57 1.88 0.56 5.17
CA LEU A 57 1.74 -0.75 4.57
C LEU A 57 0.38 -0.74 3.88
N SER A 58 0.37 -0.84 2.54
CA SER A 58 -0.74 -1.52 1.82
C SER A 58 -1.28 -2.61 2.74
N PRO A 59 -2.58 -2.75 3.03
CA PRO A 59 -3.06 -3.68 4.04
C PRO A 59 -2.48 -5.06 3.72
N VAL A 60 -1.43 -5.43 4.45
CA VAL A 60 -0.74 -6.67 4.21
C VAL A 60 -1.70 -7.67 4.79
N ALA A 61 -2.34 -8.49 3.95
CA ALA A 61 -3.18 -9.55 4.46
C ALA A 61 -2.35 -10.37 5.45
N VAL A 62 -2.97 -10.85 6.52
CA VAL A 62 -2.25 -11.58 7.56
C VAL A 62 -2.20 -13.05 7.20
N LEU A 63 -0.99 -13.55 6.99
CA LEU A 63 -0.71 -14.96 6.88
C LEU A 63 -0.65 -15.55 8.28
N ALA A 64 -1.58 -16.46 8.56
CA ALA A 64 -1.61 -17.26 9.78
C ALA A 64 -1.31 -18.72 9.45
N ASP A 65 -0.53 -19.37 10.30
CA ASP A 65 -0.28 -20.82 10.26
C ASP A 65 -0.66 -21.44 11.60
N LYS A 66 -1.97 -21.37 11.92
CA LYS A 66 -2.63 -21.86 13.15
C LYS A 66 -2.25 -21.15 14.45
N ASN A 67 -1.06 -20.56 14.53
CA ASN A 67 -0.50 -19.97 15.74
C ASN A 67 -0.64 -18.45 15.82
N CYS A 68 -0.96 -17.75 14.73
CA CYS A 68 -1.14 -16.29 14.71
C CYS A 68 -2.58 -15.95 15.08
N VAL A 69 -2.85 -15.78 16.38
CA VAL A 69 -4.17 -15.38 16.89
C VAL A 69 -4.09 -13.95 17.40
N ARG A 70 -5.07 -13.13 17.03
CA ARG A 70 -5.10 -11.70 17.35
C ARG A 70 -6.43 -11.34 17.97
N ALA A 71 -6.38 -10.65 19.10
CA ALA A 71 -7.54 -10.11 19.80
C ALA A 71 -7.61 -8.59 19.64
N TYR A 72 -8.82 -8.06 19.50
CA TYR A 72 -9.11 -6.64 19.32
C TYR A 72 -10.22 -6.23 20.28
N THR A 73 -10.14 -4.99 20.76
CA THR A 73 -11.22 -4.39 21.54
C THR A 73 -12.29 -3.88 20.59
N PRO A 74 -13.56 -4.28 20.75
CA PRO A 74 -14.65 -3.75 19.93
C PRO A 74 -14.82 -2.25 20.19
N GLU A 75 -14.87 -1.45 19.13
CA GLU A 75 -15.29 -0.04 19.19
C GLU A 75 -16.81 0.13 18.98
N VAL A 76 -17.55 -0.97 19.08
CA VAL A 76 -19.01 -1.05 18.90
C VAL A 76 -19.69 -1.18 20.25
N SER A 77 -20.90 -0.62 20.36
CA SER A 77 -21.79 -0.82 21.50
C SER A 77 -22.79 -1.95 21.24
N SER A 78 -23.47 -2.41 22.29
CA SER A 78 -24.60 -3.32 22.16
C SER A 78 -25.59 -2.82 21.09
N SER A 79 -26.00 -3.71 20.18
CA SER A 79 -26.79 -3.31 19.02
C SER A 79 -27.80 -4.37 18.60
N ASN A 80 -28.88 -3.92 17.99
CA ASN A 80 -29.83 -4.79 17.28
C ASN A 80 -29.38 -5.09 15.84
N PHE A 81 -28.26 -4.52 15.38
CA PHE A 81 -27.78 -4.68 14.00
C PHE A 81 -26.26 -4.84 13.95
N ASN A 82 -25.79 -5.81 13.18
CA ASN A 82 -24.35 -5.98 12.90
C ASN A 82 -24.12 -6.30 11.42
N THR A 83 -23.05 -5.76 10.83
CA THR A 83 -22.56 -6.12 9.49
C THR A 83 -21.08 -6.45 9.58
N LEU A 84 -20.70 -7.67 9.25
CA LEU A 84 -19.34 -8.15 9.16
C LEU A 84 -19.00 -8.40 7.69
N THR A 85 -17.96 -7.74 7.20
CA THR A 85 -17.38 -8.07 5.90
C THR A 85 -15.93 -8.49 6.09
N MET A 86 -15.50 -9.53 5.38
CA MET A 86 -14.11 -9.98 5.42
C MET A 86 -13.69 -10.66 4.12
N THR A 87 -12.39 -10.67 3.88
CA THR A 87 -11.79 -11.38 2.75
C THR A 87 -10.81 -12.43 3.22
N VAL A 88 -10.88 -13.62 2.62
CA VAL A 88 -10.10 -14.78 3.06
C VAL A 88 -9.61 -15.59 1.87
N LYS A 89 -8.42 -16.18 2.03
CA LYS A 89 -7.86 -17.18 1.13
C LYS A 89 -7.26 -18.32 1.95
N THR A 90 -7.71 -19.54 1.72
CA THR A 90 -7.19 -20.73 2.42
C THR A 90 -7.30 -21.98 1.55
N SER A 91 -6.50 -22.99 1.86
CA SER A 91 -6.60 -24.36 1.34
C SER A 91 -7.14 -25.34 2.39
N GLU A 92 -7.31 -24.90 3.64
CA GLU A 92 -7.75 -25.76 4.73
C GLU A 92 -9.28 -25.83 4.76
N PRO A 93 -9.87 -27.03 4.94
CA PRO A 93 -11.31 -27.21 4.92
C PRO A 93 -12.01 -26.69 6.18
N ASP A 94 -11.30 -26.70 7.33
CA ASP A 94 -11.86 -26.37 8.63
C ASP A 94 -11.06 -25.22 9.27
N ASN A 95 -11.73 -24.10 9.57
CA ASN A 95 -11.10 -22.90 10.12
C ASN A 95 -12.09 -22.09 10.96
N LEU A 96 -11.60 -21.33 11.95
CA LEU A 96 -12.35 -20.24 12.55
C LEU A 96 -11.88 -18.89 11.99
N LEU A 97 -12.74 -18.20 11.25
CA LEU A 97 -12.39 -16.97 10.53
C LEU A 97 -12.58 -15.73 11.40
N PHE A 98 -13.70 -15.67 12.13
CA PHE A 98 -14.07 -14.54 12.97
C PHE A 98 -14.78 -15.03 14.23
N TYR A 99 -14.52 -14.39 15.36
CA TYR A 99 -15.27 -14.58 16.59
C TYR A 99 -15.38 -13.26 17.35
N MET A 100 -16.57 -12.93 17.85
CA MET A 100 -16.79 -11.85 18.81
C MET A 100 -17.66 -12.38 19.92
N GLY A 101 -17.20 -12.22 21.17
CA GLY A 101 -17.92 -12.71 22.34
C GLY A 101 -17.27 -12.20 23.62
N SER A 102 -17.86 -12.54 24.75
CA SER A 102 -17.42 -12.11 26.09
C SER A 102 -17.20 -13.34 26.99
N SER A 103 -16.31 -13.22 27.98
CA SER A 103 -16.14 -14.25 29.00
C SER A 103 -17.30 -14.29 30.03
N SER A 104 -18.15 -13.26 30.04
CA SER A 104 -19.23 -13.08 31.01
C SER A 104 -20.63 -13.05 30.40
N SER A 105 -20.75 -13.26 29.09
CA SER A 105 -22.03 -13.35 28.39
C SER A 105 -22.05 -14.56 27.45
N VAL A 106 -23.24 -15.10 27.19
CA VAL A 106 -23.46 -16.13 26.17
C VAL A 106 -23.54 -15.52 24.77
N ASP A 107 -23.68 -14.20 24.68
CA ASP A 107 -23.79 -13.47 23.42
C ASP A 107 -22.51 -13.59 22.60
N PHE A 108 -22.67 -14.03 21.35
CA PHE A 108 -21.56 -14.12 20.43
C PHE A 108 -22.00 -14.00 18.96
N MET A 109 -21.04 -13.73 18.09
CA MET A 109 -21.16 -13.95 16.66
C MET A 109 -19.85 -14.53 16.13
N ALA A 110 -19.94 -15.47 15.19
CA ALA A 110 -18.79 -16.18 14.65
C ALA A 110 -18.98 -16.52 13.17
N VAL A 111 -17.86 -16.57 12.44
CA VAL A 111 -17.80 -17.12 11.08
C VAL A 111 -16.78 -18.25 11.09
N GLU A 112 -17.23 -19.45 10.75
CA GLU A 112 -16.40 -20.65 10.67
C GLU A 112 -16.46 -21.28 9.28
N MET A 113 -15.46 -22.11 8.98
CA MET A 113 -15.47 -23.01 7.84
C MET A 113 -15.52 -24.44 8.33
N GLN A 114 -16.38 -25.25 7.73
CA GLN A 114 -16.46 -26.68 7.96
C GLN A 114 -16.56 -27.41 6.62
N HIS A 115 -15.68 -28.38 6.36
CA HIS A 115 -15.60 -29.10 5.08
C HIS A 115 -15.57 -28.15 3.85
N GLY A 116 -14.87 -27.01 3.99
CA GLY A 116 -14.71 -26.00 2.93
C GLY A 116 -15.85 -25.00 2.80
N LYS A 117 -16.99 -25.22 3.46
CA LYS A 117 -18.16 -24.34 3.43
C LYS A 117 -18.15 -23.34 4.57
N VAL A 118 -18.65 -22.14 4.32
CA VAL A 118 -18.74 -21.05 5.32
C VAL A 118 -20.06 -21.15 6.08
N ALA A 119 -19.99 -20.99 7.40
CA ALA A 119 -21.16 -20.84 8.25
C ALA A 119 -21.06 -19.60 9.14
N TYR A 120 -22.19 -18.88 9.26
CA TYR A 120 -22.37 -17.77 10.19
C TYR A 120 -23.19 -18.22 11.39
N LEU A 121 -22.67 -17.97 12.60
CA LEU A 121 -23.30 -18.34 13.87
C LEU A 121 -23.48 -17.09 14.73
N TRP A 122 -24.57 -17.02 15.48
CA TRP A 122 -24.76 -15.99 16.50
C TRP A 122 -25.74 -16.44 17.58
N ASP A 123 -25.57 -15.89 18.77
CA ASP A 123 -26.54 -15.94 19.88
C ASP A 123 -26.63 -14.54 20.49
N ALA A 124 -27.86 -14.06 20.69
CA ALA A 124 -28.16 -12.76 21.30
C ALA A 124 -28.81 -12.91 22.68
N GLY A 125 -28.66 -14.07 23.31
CA GLY A 125 -29.11 -14.35 24.68
C GLY A 125 -30.32 -15.29 24.79
N SER A 126 -30.84 -15.82 23.67
CA SER A 126 -32.00 -16.73 23.67
C SER A 126 -31.85 -17.96 22.79
N GLY A 127 -30.61 -18.33 22.47
CA GLY A 127 -30.26 -19.53 21.72
C GLY A 127 -29.62 -19.19 20.38
N HIS A 128 -28.64 -20.02 19.99
CA HIS A 128 -27.83 -19.75 18.82
C HIS A 128 -28.50 -20.20 17.51
N ALA A 129 -28.19 -19.49 16.44
CA ALA A 129 -28.43 -19.91 15.06
C ALA A 129 -27.12 -20.32 14.38
N LYS A 130 -27.24 -21.19 13.36
CA LYS A 130 -26.18 -21.48 12.39
C LYS A 130 -26.75 -21.39 10.98
N LEU A 131 -26.11 -20.60 10.13
CA LEU A 131 -26.45 -20.38 8.73
C LEU A 131 -25.27 -20.81 7.86
N GLU A 132 -25.37 -21.97 7.21
CA GLU A 132 -24.37 -22.43 6.23
C GLU A 132 -24.68 -21.84 4.84
N TYR A 133 -23.65 -21.36 4.14
CA TYR A 133 -23.79 -20.94 2.74
C TYR A 133 -23.74 -22.18 1.82
N PRO A 134 -24.77 -22.41 0.98
CA PRO A 134 -24.82 -23.58 0.13
C PRO A 134 -23.83 -23.48 -1.05
N ASP A 135 -23.42 -24.64 -1.57
CA ASP A 135 -22.82 -24.81 -2.90
C ASP A 135 -21.51 -24.06 -3.23
N VAL A 136 -20.90 -23.37 -2.25
CA VAL A 136 -19.61 -22.68 -2.41
C VAL A 136 -18.58 -23.23 -1.42
N GLN A 137 -17.51 -23.81 -1.97
CA GLN A 137 -16.34 -24.23 -1.21
C GLN A 137 -15.19 -23.23 -1.43
N ILE A 138 -14.70 -22.65 -0.32
CA ILE A 138 -13.70 -21.56 -0.38
C ILE A 138 -12.27 -22.01 -0.06
N ASN A 139 -12.07 -23.30 0.27
CA ASN A 139 -10.77 -23.95 0.50
C ASN A 139 -10.02 -24.27 -0.81
N ASN A 140 -10.19 -23.44 -1.83
CA ASN A 140 -9.61 -23.60 -3.17
C ASN A 140 -8.37 -22.70 -3.39
N ASN A 141 -7.86 -22.08 -2.33
CA ASN A 141 -6.73 -21.16 -2.33
C ASN A 141 -6.91 -19.92 -3.23
N LYS A 142 -8.15 -19.47 -3.44
CA LYS A 142 -8.48 -18.17 -4.06
C LYS A 142 -9.12 -17.22 -3.03
N TRP A 143 -9.12 -15.94 -3.35
CA TRP A 143 -9.72 -14.91 -2.50
C TRP A 143 -11.24 -14.93 -2.59
N HIS A 144 -11.89 -15.00 -1.43
CA HIS A 144 -13.34 -14.94 -1.29
C HIS A 144 -13.72 -13.77 -0.39
N HIS A 145 -14.83 -13.13 -0.72
CA HIS A 145 -15.48 -12.11 0.08
C HIS A 145 -16.65 -12.74 0.81
N ILE A 146 -16.71 -12.52 2.12
CA ILE A 146 -17.76 -13.00 3.00
C ILE A 146 -18.44 -11.77 3.59
N ASN A 147 -19.76 -11.69 3.46
CA ASN A 147 -20.59 -10.67 4.09
C ASN A 147 -21.66 -11.35 4.94
N ALA A 148 -21.65 -11.06 6.24
CA ALA A 148 -22.63 -11.56 7.20
C ALA A 148 -23.32 -10.37 7.86
N THR A 149 -24.64 -10.32 7.82
CA THR A 149 -25.42 -9.28 8.50
C THR A 149 -26.40 -9.89 9.47
N ARG A 150 -26.69 -9.17 10.56
CA ARG A 150 -27.72 -9.53 11.54
C ARG A 150 -28.58 -8.31 11.81
N PHE A 151 -29.90 -8.45 11.73
CA PHE A 151 -30.88 -7.48 12.18
C PHE A 151 -31.88 -8.16 13.13
N GLY A 152 -31.81 -7.83 14.41
CA GLY A 152 -32.51 -8.54 15.47
C GLY A 152 -32.14 -10.01 15.47
N ARG A 153 -33.14 -10.88 15.26
CA ARG A 153 -32.93 -12.33 15.15
C ARG A 153 -32.57 -12.79 13.74
N HIS A 154 -32.73 -11.94 12.73
CA HIS A 154 -32.57 -12.35 11.34
C HIS A 154 -31.10 -12.19 10.93
N GLY A 155 -30.50 -13.26 10.43
CA GLY A 155 -29.15 -13.25 9.88
C GLY A 155 -29.15 -13.50 8.38
N THR A 156 -28.23 -12.86 7.65
CA THR A 156 -27.95 -13.17 6.25
C THR A 156 -26.47 -13.42 6.03
N LEU A 157 -26.17 -14.24 5.02
CA LEU A 157 -24.80 -14.60 4.64
C LEU A 157 -24.70 -14.61 3.12
N SER A 158 -23.70 -13.94 2.57
CA SER A 158 -23.27 -14.10 1.17
C SER A 158 -21.78 -14.39 1.08
N VAL A 159 -21.43 -15.26 0.14
CA VAL A 159 -20.06 -15.70 -0.10
C VAL A 159 -19.83 -15.73 -1.60
N HIS A 160 -18.81 -15.03 -2.09
CA HIS A 160 -18.43 -15.06 -3.50
C HIS A 160 -16.91 -14.97 -3.66
N GLN A 161 -16.40 -15.54 -4.75
CA GLN A 161 -15.00 -15.34 -5.15
C GLN A 161 -14.87 -13.89 -5.68
N LEU A 162 -13.78 -13.18 -5.35
CA LEU A 162 -13.61 -11.76 -5.73
C LEU A 162 -13.68 -11.49 -7.25
N GLU A 163 -13.40 -12.51 -8.07
CA GLU A 163 -13.39 -12.43 -9.53
C GLU A 163 -14.69 -12.92 -10.19
N SER A 164 -15.66 -13.36 -9.40
CA SER A 164 -16.96 -13.88 -9.88
C SER A 164 -18.10 -12.94 -9.55
N GLU A 165 -19.17 -13.00 -10.34
CA GLU A 165 -20.41 -12.28 -10.04
C GLU A 165 -20.95 -12.64 -8.64
N PRO A 166 -21.50 -11.67 -7.89
CA PRO A 166 -22.02 -11.91 -6.55
C PRO A 166 -23.20 -12.90 -6.57
N LEU A 167 -23.13 -13.92 -5.72
CA LEU A 167 -24.23 -14.85 -5.50
C LEU A 167 -25.23 -14.29 -4.47
N PRO A 168 -26.52 -14.70 -4.54
CA PRO A 168 -27.55 -14.20 -3.63
C PRO A 168 -27.26 -14.60 -2.18
N ALA A 169 -27.66 -13.73 -1.24
CA ALA A 169 -27.53 -14.02 0.18
C ALA A 169 -28.56 -15.06 0.63
N VAL A 170 -28.15 -15.96 1.53
CA VAL A 170 -29.06 -16.85 2.26
C VAL A 170 -29.42 -16.23 3.60
N LYS A 171 -30.52 -16.69 4.21
CA LYS A 171 -31.06 -16.12 5.45
C LYS A 171 -31.55 -17.20 6.42
N THR A 172 -31.45 -16.93 7.70
CA THR A 172 -32.13 -17.70 8.76
C THR A 172 -32.46 -16.79 9.95
N THR A 173 -33.15 -17.34 10.95
CA THR A 173 -33.58 -16.61 12.14
C THR A 173 -33.19 -17.38 13.40
N SER A 174 -32.62 -16.70 14.40
CA SER A 174 -32.31 -17.31 15.69
C SER A 174 -33.56 -17.58 16.54
N PRO A 175 -33.53 -18.64 17.38
CA PRO A 175 -34.64 -18.97 18.27
C PRO A 175 -34.80 -17.94 19.40
N GLY A 176 -35.93 -18.03 20.10
CA GLY A 176 -36.25 -17.16 21.24
C GLY A 176 -36.63 -15.74 20.84
N SER A 177 -36.59 -14.81 21.80
CA SER A 177 -37.08 -13.42 21.64
C SER A 177 -35.98 -12.36 21.68
N ALA A 178 -34.74 -12.71 22.02
CA ALA A 178 -33.68 -11.73 22.17
C ALA A 178 -33.21 -11.19 20.80
N THR A 179 -32.95 -9.89 20.74
CA THR A 179 -32.65 -9.17 19.48
C THR A 179 -31.39 -8.30 19.55
N ILE A 180 -30.89 -8.02 20.74
CA ILE A 180 -29.74 -7.15 20.98
C ILE A 180 -28.56 -8.05 21.33
N LEU A 181 -27.44 -7.88 20.63
CA LEU A 181 -26.18 -8.52 20.99
C LEU A 181 -25.48 -7.63 22.00
N GLU A 182 -25.23 -8.14 23.20
CA GLU A 182 -24.61 -7.39 24.28
C GLU A 182 -23.08 -7.31 24.13
N VAL A 183 -22.56 -6.08 24.20
CA VAL A 183 -21.13 -5.79 24.25
C VAL A 183 -20.80 -5.19 25.60
N ASN A 184 -19.83 -5.78 26.29
CA ASN A 184 -19.38 -5.36 27.61
C ASN A 184 -17.85 -5.23 27.65
N LYS A 185 -17.31 -4.90 28.82
CA LYS A 185 -15.86 -4.65 29.00
C LYS A 185 -14.97 -5.88 28.79
N SER A 186 -15.52 -7.09 28.84
CA SER A 186 -14.80 -8.34 28.57
C SER A 186 -15.06 -8.88 27.16
N THR A 187 -15.80 -8.15 26.31
CA THR A 187 -15.99 -8.53 24.91
C THR A 187 -14.71 -8.31 24.12
N LEU A 188 -14.28 -9.33 23.39
CA LEU A 188 -13.16 -9.29 22.45
C LEU A 188 -13.60 -9.73 21.07
N ILE A 189 -12.94 -9.19 20.05
CA ILE A 189 -13.02 -9.64 18.67
C ILE A 189 -11.74 -10.43 18.34
N PHE A 190 -11.88 -11.53 17.62
CA PHE A 190 -10.79 -12.32 17.07
C PHE A 190 -10.97 -12.48 15.57
N VAL A 191 -9.87 -12.34 14.83
CA VAL A 191 -9.86 -12.52 13.37
C VAL A 191 -8.74 -13.50 12.99
N GLY A 192 -9.13 -14.69 12.57
CA GLY A 192 -8.25 -15.82 12.27
C GLY A 192 -7.82 -16.59 13.53
N GLY A 193 -8.74 -17.40 14.07
CA GLY A 193 -8.54 -18.20 15.29
C GLY A 193 -9.16 -17.59 16.56
N LEU A 194 -9.11 -18.32 17.68
CA LEU A 194 -9.64 -17.93 18.99
C LEU A 194 -8.57 -18.15 20.07
N GLY A 195 -8.27 -17.11 20.83
CA GLY A 195 -7.26 -17.16 21.89
C GLY A 195 -7.82 -17.72 23.21
N GLY A 196 -6.93 -18.02 24.15
CA GLY A 196 -7.30 -18.64 25.43
C GLY A 196 -8.14 -17.75 26.37
N GLN A 197 -8.27 -16.45 26.06
CA GLN A 197 -9.01 -15.45 26.83
C GLN A 197 -10.51 -15.77 26.87
N ILE A 198 -11.06 -16.36 25.81
CA ILE A 198 -12.48 -16.71 25.69
C ILE A 198 -12.60 -18.18 25.32
N LYS A 199 -13.39 -18.93 26.10
CA LYS A 199 -13.77 -20.30 25.79
C LYS A 199 -15.17 -20.32 25.21
N SER A 200 -15.33 -20.97 24.06
CA SER A 200 -16.64 -21.21 23.47
C SER A 200 -16.83 -22.70 23.23
N SER A 201 -17.95 -23.25 23.68
CA SER A 201 -18.35 -24.64 23.42
C SER A 201 -19.16 -24.78 22.11
N VAL A 202 -19.50 -23.67 21.46
CA VAL A 202 -20.36 -23.66 20.26
C VAL A 202 -19.52 -23.74 18.98
N VAL A 203 -18.42 -22.99 18.91
CA VAL A 203 -17.47 -23.11 17.79
C VAL A 203 -16.56 -24.31 18.02
N LYS A 204 -16.45 -25.18 17.02
CA LYS A 204 -15.65 -26.41 17.10
C LYS A 204 -14.18 -26.17 16.74
N MET A 205 -13.92 -25.16 15.92
CA MET A 205 -12.60 -24.80 15.43
C MET A 205 -12.09 -23.59 16.21
N THR A 206 -10.81 -23.58 16.57
CA THR A 206 -10.16 -22.45 17.25
C THR A 206 -8.95 -21.92 16.47
N GLN A 207 -8.62 -22.53 15.33
CA GLN A 207 -7.43 -22.21 14.55
C GLN A 207 -7.80 -21.69 13.17
N PHE A 208 -6.88 -20.91 12.60
CA PHE A 208 -6.94 -20.48 11.21
C PHE A 208 -5.59 -20.69 10.54
N LYS A 209 -5.60 -21.24 9.34
CA LYS A 209 -4.44 -21.26 8.46
C LYS A 209 -4.81 -20.76 7.07
N GLY A 210 -4.06 -19.79 6.59
CA GLY A 210 -4.35 -19.08 5.35
C GLY A 210 -4.04 -17.60 5.46
N CYS A 211 -4.63 -16.83 4.55
CA CYS A 211 -4.46 -15.40 4.43
C CYS A 211 -5.78 -14.69 4.74
N MET A 212 -5.73 -13.77 5.70
CA MET A 212 -6.85 -12.90 6.04
C MET A 212 -6.61 -11.50 5.48
N GLY A 213 -7.47 -11.06 4.57
CA GLY A 213 -7.44 -9.73 4.00
C GLY A 213 -8.18 -8.71 4.87
N GLU A 214 -8.71 -7.66 4.27
CA GLU A 214 -9.48 -6.65 4.99
C GLU A 214 -10.69 -7.28 5.70
N ALA A 215 -10.96 -6.80 6.93
CA ALA A 215 -12.13 -7.15 7.72
C ALA A 215 -12.70 -5.88 8.37
N SER A 216 -14.02 -5.71 8.29
CA SER A 216 -14.73 -4.60 8.90
C SER A 216 -15.95 -5.08 9.66
N LEU A 217 -16.23 -4.42 10.78
CA LEU A 217 -17.44 -4.63 11.59
C LEU A 217 -18.19 -3.31 11.67
N ASN A 218 -19.46 -3.31 11.28
CA ASN A 218 -20.33 -2.13 11.19
C ASN A 218 -19.66 -1.00 10.39
N GLU A 219 -19.13 -1.34 9.21
CA GLU A 219 -18.42 -0.44 8.29
C GLU A 219 -17.08 0.11 8.81
N LYS A 220 -16.71 -0.22 10.05
CA LYS A 220 -15.44 0.18 10.63
C LYS A 220 -14.38 -0.89 10.40
N ASN A 221 -13.29 -0.51 9.73
CA ASN A 221 -12.16 -1.41 9.51
C ASN A 221 -11.51 -1.78 10.85
N ILE A 222 -11.34 -3.08 11.10
CA ILE A 222 -10.76 -3.60 12.36
C ILE A 222 -9.26 -3.26 12.46
N GLY A 223 -8.58 -3.11 11.33
CA GLY A 223 -7.15 -2.86 11.28
C GLY A 223 -6.37 -4.09 11.74
N LEU A 224 -6.21 -5.08 10.86
CA LEU A 224 -5.63 -6.40 11.19
C LEU A 224 -4.21 -6.39 11.83
N TRP A 225 -3.48 -5.28 11.75
CA TRP A 225 -2.16 -5.11 12.38
C TRP A 225 -2.22 -4.28 13.68
N ASN A 226 -3.37 -3.68 13.99
CA ASN A 226 -3.64 -2.86 15.17
C ASN A 226 -4.35 -3.71 16.25
N TYR A 227 -3.77 -4.85 16.60
CA TYR A 227 -4.32 -5.76 17.61
C TYR A 227 -4.03 -5.26 19.03
N ALA A 228 -4.93 -5.57 19.97
CA ALA A 228 -4.72 -5.34 21.39
C ALA A 228 -3.79 -6.40 21.99
N GLU A 229 -4.00 -7.67 21.62
CA GLU A 229 -3.18 -8.80 22.03
C GLU A 229 -2.87 -9.73 20.85
N ARG A 230 -1.72 -10.41 20.91
CA ARG A 230 -1.29 -11.39 19.91
C ARG A 230 -0.66 -12.61 20.56
N GLU A 231 -1.11 -13.78 20.13
CA GLU A 231 -0.47 -15.06 20.39
C GLU A 231 0.20 -15.57 19.09
N GLY A 232 1.40 -16.14 19.22
CA GLY A 232 2.22 -16.71 18.13
C GLY A 232 2.62 -15.74 17.00
N GLN A 233 3.35 -16.24 16.01
CA GLN A 233 4.04 -15.41 15.02
C GLN A 233 3.17 -15.13 13.79
N CYS A 234 2.91 -13.85 13.53
CA CYS A 234 2.15 -13.40 12.36
C CYS A 234 3.08 -12.93 11.24
N ARG A 235 2.72 -13.22 9.98
CA ARG A 235 3.43 -12.75 8.79
C ARG A 235 2.46 -12.12 7.79
N GLY A 236 2.99 -11.47 6.77
CA GLY A 236 2.21 -10.90 5.71
C GLY A 236 1.97 -11.84 4.52
N CYS A 237 0.89 -11.59 3.79
CA CYS A 237 0.65 -12.11 2.44
C CYS A 237 -0.15 -11.12 1.58
N PHE A 238 -0.27 -11.42 0.29
CA PHE A 238 -0.80 -10.50 -0.73
C PHE A 238 -2.22 -10.86 -1.18
N MET A 239 -3.05 -9.84 -1.42
CA MET A 239 -4.50 -9.95 -1.57
C MET A 239 -5.02 -10.05 -3.01
N SER A 240 -4.21 -9.87 -4.05
CA SER A 240 -4.73 -9.87 -5.43
C SER A 240 -4.27 -11.07 -6.27
N PRO A 241 -5.06 -11.43 -7.29
CA PRO A 241 -4.56 -12.13 -8.47
C PRO A 241 -3.46 -11.31 -9.16
N GLN A 242 -2.46 -11.99 -9.68
CA GLN A 242 -1.18 -11.41 -10.12
C GLN A 242 -1.25 -10.45 -11.34
N THR A 243 -2.43 -9.99 -11.78
CA THR A 243 -2.62 -9.26 -13.05
C THR A 243 -2.92 -7.75 -12.91
N GLU A 244 -3.49 -7.29 -11.79
CA GLU A 244 -3.78 -5.85 -11.54
C GLU A 244 -3.06 -5.23 -10.34
N GLU A 245 -2.45 -6.05 -9.49
CA GLU A 245 -1.81 -5.64 -8.22
C GLU A 245 -0.49 -4.88 -8.38
N THR A 246 0.08 -4.86 -9.58
CA THR A 246 1.31 -4.11 -9.92
C THR A 246 1.02 -2.74 -10.53
N SER A 247 -0.24 -2.29 -10.54
CA SER A 247 -0.60 -0.97 -11.04
C SER A 247 -0.57 0.11 -9.96
N PHE A 248 -0.11 1.29 -10.36
CA PHE A 248 0.10 2.44 -9.51
C PHE A 248 -0.56 3.65 -10.16
N HIS A 249 -1.52 4.27 -9.47
CA HIS A 249 -2.21 5.47 -9.89
C HIS A 249 -1.45 6.71 -9.44
N PHE A 250 -1.22 7.62 -10.38
CA PHE A 250 -0.65 8.95 -10.18
C PHE A 250 -1.75 9.97 -10.41
N ASP A 251 -1.97 10.86 -9.44
CA ASP A 251 -3.02 11.89 -9.48
C ASP A 251 -2.52 13.24 -10.04
N GLY A 252 -1.26 13.31 -10.47
CA GLY A 252 -0.60 14.50 -11.00
C GLY A 252 0.04 15.41 -9.95
N SER A 253 -0.17 15.18 -8.67
CA SER A 253 0.54 15.90 -7.58
C SER A 253 1.89 15.28 -7.23
N GLY A 254 2.10 14.05 -7.71
CA GLY A 254 3.09 13.13 -7.20
C GLY A 254 4.21 12.71 -8.14
N TYR A 255 5.05 11.81 -7.64
CA TYR A 255 6.10 11.08 -8.36
C TYR A 255 6.58 9.90 -7.51
N SER A 256 7.23 8.94 -8.15
CA SER A 256 7.95 7.83 -7.51
C SER A 256 9.44 7.94 -7.81
N VAL A 257 10.29 7.59 -6.85
CA VAL A 257 11.75 7.66 -6.94
C VAL A 257 12.33 6.26 -6.88
N VAL A 258 13.16 5.93 -7.87
CA VAL A 258 13.93 4.68 -7.88
C VAL A 258 15.42 4.96 -8.05
N VAL A 259 16.25 4.18 -7.37
CA VAL A 259 17.71 4.27 -7.47
C VAL A 259 18.22 2.97 -8.07
N LYS A 260 18.91 3.05 -9.20
CA LYS A 260 19.46 1.88 -9.90
C LYS A 260 20.75 2.26 -10.63
N PRO A 261 21.88 1.59 -10.34
CA PRO A 261 23.08 1.66 -11.16
C PRO A 261 22.81 1.15 -12.58
N LEU A 262 23.20 1.94 -13.58
CA LEU A 262 23.00 1.64 -15.01
C LEU A 262 24.32 1.74 -15.76
N ARG A 263 24.50 0.89 -16.79
CA ARG A 263 25.64 1.01 -17.71
C ARG A 263 25.46 2.26 -18.58
N SER A 264 26.50 3.09 -18.69
CA SER A 264 26.47 4.31 -19.52
C SER A 264 26.18 4.01 -21.00
N THR A 265 26.60 2.86 -21.50
CA THR A 265 26.49 2.48 -22.92
C THR A 265 25.16 1.84 -23.30
N SER A 266 24.28 1.50 -22.34
CA SER A 266 23.04 0.78 -22.66
C SER A 266 21.90 1.14 -21.71
N THR A 267 20.69 1.29 -22.25
CA THR A 267 19.49 1.55 -21.46
C THR A 267 18.38 0.62 -21.90
N SER A 268 17.71 -0.05 -20.96
CA SER A 268 16.55 -0.89 -21.24
C SER A 268 15.44 -0.56 -20.26
N ILE A 269 14.27 -0.22 -20.78
CA ILE A 269 13.09 0.16 -19.99
C ILE A 269 11.89 -0.57 -20.57
N VAL A 270 11.09 -1.17 -19.69
CA VAL A 270 9.77 -1.71 -20.03
C VAL A 270 8.78 -1.16 -19.03
N MET A 271 7.64 -0.68 -19.50
CA MET A 271 6.55 -0.24 -18.63
C MET A 271 5.22 -0.37 -19.34
N LEU A 272 4.14 -0.56 -18.58
CA LEU A 272 2.78 -0.39 -19.06
C LEU A 272 2.21 0.91 -18.49
N PHE A 273 1.48 1.66 -19.30
CA PHE A 273 0.78 2.87 -18.87
C PHE A 273 -0.67 2.89 -19.36
N LYS A 274 -1.53 3.62 -18.64
CA LYS A 274 -2.95 3.82 -18.98
C LYS A 274 -3.34 5.23 -18.55
N THR A 275 -3.81 6.06 -19.47
CA THR A 275 -4.22 7.44 -19.17
C THR A 275 -5.21 7.98 -20.20
N LEU A 276 -5.91 9.06 -19.82
CA LEU A 276 -6.68 9.93 -20.71
C LEU A 276 -5.98 11.27 -20.96
N SER A 277 -4.96 11.61 -20.18
CA SER A 277 -4.25 12.88 -20.25
C SER A 277 -3.39 12.98 -21.52
N PRO A 278 -3.49 14.09 -22.29
CA PRO A 278 -2.69 14.27 -23.50
C PRO A 278 -1.22 14.57 -23.18
N ASN A 279 -0.92 15.12 -22.00
CA ASN A 279 0.43 15.47 -21.60
C ASN A 279 0.76 14.79 -20.26
N GLY A 280 1.98 14.26 -20.12
CA GLY A 280 2.41 13.70 -18.84
C GLY A 280 3.82 13.11 -18.84
N LEU A 281 4.56 13.30 -17.74
CA LEU A 281 5.93 12.79 -17.58
C LEU A 281 5.91 11.37 -17.04
N LEU A 282 6.25 10.38 -17.88
CA LEU A 282 6.24 8.97 -17.49
C LEU A 282 7.51 8.57 -16.75
N LEU A 283 8.68 8.99 -17.24
CA LEU A 283 9.97 8.64 -16.67
C LEU A 283 11.04 9.69 -17.00
N TYR A 284 11.91 9.97 -16.04
CA TYR A 284 13.00 10.96 -16.17
C TYR A 284 14.27 10.51 -15.45
N LEU A 285 15.35 10.37 -16.21
CA LEU A 285 16.71 10.08 -15.75
C LEU A 285 17.57 11.30 -16.05
N ALA A 286 18.14 11.92 -15.02
CA ALA A 286 19.12 12.98 -15.20
C ALA A 286 20.20 12.86 -14.11
N SER A 287 21.30 13.58 -14.31
CA SER A 287 22.32 13.83 -13.30
C SER A 287 22.49 15.34 -13.11
N ASN A 288 22.81 15.78 -11.89
CA ASN A 288 23.13 17.18 -11.62
C ASN A 288 24.50 17.59 -12.20
N GLY A 289 25.44 16.64 -12.31
CA GLY A 289 26.83 16.91 -12.73
C GLY A 289 27.08 16.86 -14.23
N THR A 290 26.08 16.48 -15.02
CA THR A 290 26.19 16.33 -16.48
C THR A 290 25.02 17.03 -17.14
N ARG A 291 25.04 17.15 -18.47
CA ARG A 291 23.88 17.58 -19.26
C ARG A 291 23.05 16.40 -19.78
N ASP A 292 23.52 15.19 -19.53
CA ASP A 292 22.97 13.98 -20.06
C ASP A 292 21.67 13.66 -19.34
N PHE A 293 20.68 13.22 -20.12
CA PHE A 293 19.37 12.86 -19.59
C PHE A 293 18.64 11.93 -20.55
N LEU A 294 17.61 11.28 -20.05
CA LEU A 294 16.65 10.51 -20.82
C LEU A 294 15.26 10.71 -20.22
N SER A 295 14.27 11.00 -21.06
CA SER A 295 12.89 11.19 -20.66
C SER A 295 11.93 10.44 -21.58
N ILE A 296 10.88 9.89 -21.00
CA ILE A 296 9.70 9.40 -21.73
C ILE A 296 8.51 10.21 -21.23
N GLU A 297 7.78 10.85 -22.13
CA GLU A 297 6.61 11.68 -21.82
C GLU A 297 5.51 11.46 -22.86
N LEU A 298 4.29 11.89 -22.52
CA LEU A 298 3.20 12.08 -23.45
C LEU A 298 3.15 13.55 -23.84
N VAL A 299 3.03 13.80 -25.14
CA VAL A 299 2.76 15.13 -25.70
C VAL A 299 1.66 15.02 -26.73
N GLU A 300 0.55 15.72 -26.50
CA GLU A 300 -0.65 15.62 -27.34
C GLU A 300 -1.10 14.17 -27.56
N GLY A 301 -0.96 13.33 -26.52
CA GLY A 301 -1.30 11.92 -26.52
C GLY A 301 -0.25 11.00 -27.14
N GLN A 302 0.73 11.54 -27.87
CA GLN A 302 1.80 10.78 -28.50
C GLN A 302 2.92 10.47 -27.50
N VAL A 303 3.51 9.27 -27.58
CA VAL A 303 4.65 8.88 -26.74
C VAL A 303 5.90 9.51 -27.32
N ARG A 304 6.59 10.33 -26.52
CA ARG A 304 7.82 11.02 -26.88
C ARG A 304 8.99 10.59 -26.01
N LEU A 305 10.03 10.10 -26.65
CA LEU A 305 11.35 9.85 -26.06
C LEU A 305 12.27 11.01 -26.39
N THR A 306 12.96 11.54 -25.38
CA THR A 306 14.06 12.50 -25.59
C THR A 306 15.28 12.04 -24.79
N PHE A 307 16.46 12.04 -25.39
CA PHE A 307 17.70 11.84 -24.63
C PHE A 307 18.88 12.62 -25.20
N GLU A 308 19.86 12.88 -24.36
CA GLU A 308 21.11 13.60 -24.67
C GLU A 308 22.28 12.85 -24.03
N LEU A 309 23.35 12.65 -24.80
CA LEU A 309 24.54 11.88 -24.40
C LEU A 309 25.82 12.74 -24.34
N GLY A 310 25.72 14.05 -24.59
CA GLY A 310 26.87 14.95 -24.60
C GLY A 310 27.23 15.50 -25.98
N SER A 311 26.40 15.31 -27.03
CA SER A 311 26.64 15.90 -28.36
C SER A 311 25.39 16.39 -29.12
N GLY A 312 24.25 16.53 -28.43
CA GLY A 312 23.00 17.04 -28.99
C GLY A 312 21.82 16.12 -28.63
N PRO A 313 20.62 16.66 -28.38
CA PRO A 313 19.47 15.84 -28.02
C PRO A 313 18.90 15.13 -29.24
N LEU A 314 18.45 13.89 -29.05
CA LEU A 314 17.56 13.18 -29.96
C LEU A 314 16.14 13.22 -29.39
N THR A 315 15.15 13.50 -30.24
CA THR A 315 13.72 13.40 -29.92
C THR A 315 13.05 12.44 -30.91
N LEU A 316 12.29 11.49 -30.39
CA LEU A 316 11.50 10.51 -31.14
C LEU A 316 10.06 10.55 -30.63
N THR A 317 9.09 10.70 -31.53
CA THR A 317 7.66 10.79 -31.19
C THR A 317 6.89 9.74 -31.99
N SER A 318 5.96 9.04 -31.35
CA SER A 318 5.04 8.12 -32.04
C SER A 318 4.06 8.87 -32.93
N ASN A 319 3.64 8.28 -34.04
CA ASN A 319 2.62 8.84 -34.93
C ASN A 319 1.22 8.70 -34.34
N LYS A 320 0.98 7.64 -33.55
CA LYS A 320 -0.31 7.42 -32.88
C LYS A 320 -0.34 8.09 -31.51
N ALA A 321 -1.54 8.53 -31.13
CA ALA A 321 -1.87 8.92 -29.76
C ALA A 321 -2.33 7.69 -28.95
N TYR A 322 -1.94 7.65 -27.67
CA TYR A 322 -2.11 6.49 -26.78
C TYR A 322 -2.79 6.84 -25.44
N ASN A 323 -3.39 8.01 -25.33
CA ASN A 323 -4.18 8.45 -24.18
C ASN A 323 -5.67 8.04 -24.28
N THR A 324 -5.93 6.80 -24.67
CA THR A 324 -7.29 6.28 -24.92
C THR A 324 -7.98 5.75 -23.66
N GLY A 325 -7.27 5.69 -22.53
CA GLY A 325 -7.73 4.99 -21.33
C GLY A 325 -7.54 3.47 -21.40
N SER A 326 -6.87 2.92 -22.41
CA SER A 326 -6.45 1.51 -22.48
C SER A 326 -5.00 1.32 -22.03
N TRP A 327 -4.62 0.08 -21.68
CA TRP A 327 -3.24 -0.24 -21.30
C TRP A 327 -2.35 -0.39 -22.54
N TYR A 328 -1.26 0.37 -22.57
CA TYR A 328 -0.20 0.25 -23.59
C TYR A 328 1.13 -0.07 -22.95
N LYS A 329 1.93 -0.89 -23.64
CA LYS A 329 3.29 -1.25 -23.24
C LYS A 329 4.30 -0.45 -24.04
N ILE A 330 5.22 0.22 -23.33
CA ILE A 330 6.42 0.83 -23.90
C ILE A 330 7.60 -0.12 -23.67
N THR A 331 8.37 -0.37 -24.71
CA THR A 331 9.67 -1.07 -24.63
C THR A 331 10.73 -0.21 -25.27
N LEU A 332 11.73 0.19 -24.49
CA LEU A 332 12.89 0.97 -24.94
C LEU A 332 14.15 0.13 -24.82
N GLN A 333 14.96 0.13 -25.88
CA GLN A 333 16.31 -0.40 -25.87
C GLN A 333 17.25 0.61 -26.54
N ARG A 334 18.25 1.08 -25.80
CA ARG A 334 19.32 1.93 -26.33
C ARG A 334 20.64 1.18 -26.24
N ASN A 335 21.40 1.18 -27.32
CA ASN A 335 22.78 0.71 -27.38
C ASN A 335 23.66 1.82 -27.96
N LYS A 336 24.48 2.43 -27.12
CA LYS A 336 25.26 3.64 -27.44
C LYS A 336 24.33 4.72 -28.00
N ARG A 337 24.60 5.25 -29.20
CA ARG A 337 23.78 6.27 -29.84
C ARG A 337 22.47 5.74 -30.45
N LYS A 338 22.40 4.44 -30.74
CA LYS A 338 21.25 3.83 -31.40
C LYS A 338 20.16 3.50 -30.39
N VAL A 339 18.92 3.78 -30.77
CA VAL A 339 17.75 3.50 -29.93
C VAL A 339 16.64 2.83 -30.73
N TYR A 340 15.93 1.98 -30.01
CA TYR A 340 14.74 1.26 -30.45
C TYR A 340 13.65 1.51 -29.42
N MET A 341 12.52 2.08 -29.82
CA MET A 341 11.33 2.24 -28.99
C MET A 341 10.14 1.58 -29.67
N ALA A 342 9.38 0.80 -28.90
CA ALA A 342 8.14 0.21 -29.35
C ALA A 342 6.98 0.52 -28.40
N VAL A 343 5.81 0.81 -28.98
CA VAL A 343 4.56 1.02 -28.26
C VAL A 343 3.50 0.08 -28.83
N MET A 344 2.83 -0.69 -27.98
CA MET A 344 1.85 -1.70 -28.37
C MET A 344 0.71 -1.79 -27.35
N ALA A 345 -0.48 -2.21 -27.80
CA ALA A 345 -1.56 -2.52 -26.88
C ALA A 345 -1.20 -3.73 -26.00
N ALA A 346 -1.62 -3.71 -24.73
CA ALA A 346 -1.28 -4.78 -23.79
C ALA A 346 -2.05 -6.08 -24.04
N ASP A 347 -3.26 -5.98 -24.59
CA ASP A 347 -4.18 -7.07 -24.92
C ASP A 347 -4.00 -7.59 -26.36
N ASN A 348 -3.48 -6.76 -27.27
CA ASN A 348 -3.27 -7.12 -28.66
C ASN A 348 -1.85 -6.78 -29.12
N SER A 349 -0.99 -7.81 -29.20
CA SER A 349 0.40 -7.64 -29.62
C SER A 349 0.61 -7.47 -31.12
N SER A 350 -0.43 -7.61 -31.94
CA SER A 350 -0.33 -7.47 -33.40
C SER A 350 -0.19 -6.01 -33.86
N GLU A 351 -0.75 -5.07 -33.09
CA GLU A 351 -0.61 -3.64 -33.36
C GLU A 351 0.55 -3.04 -32.54
N LYS A 352 1.72 -2.98 -33.18
CA LYS A 352 2.95 -2.42 -32.60
C LYS A 352 3.48 -1.30 -33.50
N GLU A 353 3.68 -0.13 -32.91
CA GLU A 353 4.45 0.94 -33.54
C GLU A 353 5.91 0.83 -33.09
N ILE A 354 6.83 0.89 -34.05
CA ILE A 354 8.28 0.79 -33.83
C ILE A 354 8.93 2.08 -34.35
N MET A 355 9.82 2.64 -33.54
CA MET A 355 10.61 3.82 -33.88
C MET A 355 12.07 3.53 -33.59
N GLU A 356 12.94 3.83 -34.56
CA GLU A 356 14.38 3.68 -34.47
C GLU A 356 15.06 4.98 -34.89
N ALA A 357 16.10 5.39 -34.17
CA ALA A 357 17.00 6.46 -34.61
C ALA A 357 18.36 6.38 -33.90
N GLU A 358 19.24 7.30 -34.28
CA GLU A 358 20.57 7.44 -33.72
C GLU A 358 20.80 8.89 -33.29
N SER A 359 21.35 9.10 -32.08
CA SER A 359 21.60 10.46 -31.57
C SER A 359 22.75 11.15 -32.32
N PRO A 360 22.69 12.49 -32.47
CA PRO A 360 23.70 13.25 -33.22
C PRO A 360 25.06 13.31 -32.50
N GLY A 361 26.10 13.68 -33.26
CA GLY A 361 27.46 13.88 -32.75
C GLY A 361 28.15 12.59 -32.30
N THR A 362 29.22 12.67 -31.52
CA THR A 362 30.12 11.52 -31.27
C THR A 362 29.90 10.84 -29.91
N ALA A 363 29.29 11.52 -28.94
CA ALA A 363 29.10 10.96 -27.60
C ALA A 363 28.08 9.80 -27.59
N SER A 364 28.41 8.71 -26.89
CA SER A 364 27.62 7.46 -26.86
C SER A 364 27.10 7.07 -25.48
N ASP A 365 27.53 7.78 -24.45
CA ASP A 365 27.42 7.37 -23.06
C ASP A 365 26.43 8.26 -22.33
N LEU A 366 25.49 7.65 -21.60
CA LEU A 366 24.56 8.36 -20.72
C LEU A 366 25.22 8.46 -19.35
N ASN A 367 25.94 9.55 -19.08
CA ASN A 367 26.73 9.70 -17.85
C ASN A 367 25.83 10.09 -16.67
N ARG A 368 25.78 9.21 -15.67
CA ARG A 368 25.04 9.37 -14.41
C ARG A 368 25.80 8.73 -13.26
N SER A 369 25.64 9.27 -12.06
CA SER A 369 26.08 8.64 -10.81
C SER A 369 25.15 7.48 -10.46
N ASP A 370 25.68 6.44 -9.80
CA ASP A 370 24.90 5.30 -9.32
C ASP A 370 23.84 5.68 -8.28
N LEU A 371 24.03 6.82 -7.62
CA LEU A 371 23.10 7.38 -6.65
C LEU A 371 22.11 8.39 -7.26
N ASP A 372 22.23 8.70 -8.56
CA ASP A 372 21.29 9.63 -9.17
C ASP A 372 19.88 9.01 -9.19
N PRO A 373 18.86 9.74 -8.71
CA PRO A 373 17.49 9.26 -8.71
C PRO A 373 16.96 9.14 -10.14
N ILE A 374 16.07 8.19 -10.33
CA ILE A 374 15.22 8.04 -11.52
C ILE A 374 13.80 8.34 -11.07
N TYR A 375 13.15 9.29 -11.72
CA TYR A 375 11.82 9.73 -11.36
C TYR A 375 10.78 9.11 -12.30
N ILE A 376 9.70 8.57 -11.74
CA ILE A 376 8.60 7.94 -12.45
C ILE A 376 7.30 8.71 -12.17
N GLY A 377 6.53 9.02 -13.20
CA GLY A 377 5.22 9.67 -13.09
C GLY A 377 5.21 11.14 -12.64
N GLY A 378 6.38 11.78 -12.51
CA GLY A 378 6.48 13.20 -12.19
C GLY A 378 7.88 13.59 -11.71
N LEU A 379 8.09 14.87 -11.44
CA LEU A 379 9.34 15.41 -10.93
C LEU A 379 9.08 16.47 -9.86
N PRO A 380 9.73 16.40 -8.67
CA PRO A 380 9.55 17.41 -7.63
C PRO A 380 9.85 18.83 -8.14
N MET A 381 9.07 19.80 -7.66
CA MET A 381 9.20 21.21 -8.05
C MET A 381 10.57 21.81 -7.72
N SER A 382 11.23 21.30 -6.68
CA SER A 382 12.59 21.71 -6.29
C SER A 382 13.68 21.26 -7.26
N ARG A 383 13.40 20.30 -8.15
CA ARG A 383 14.38 19.79 -9.12
C ARG A 383 14.28 20.57 -10.44
N PRO A 384 15.42 21.01 -11.03
CA PRO A 384 15.41 21.57 -12.37
C PRO A 384 15.10 20.48 -13.41
N ILE A 385 14.35 20.84 -14.43
CA ILE A 385 14.02 19.96 -15.56
C ILE A 385 14.72 20.45 -16.82
N ARG A 386 15.16 19.53 -17.70
CA ARG A 386 15.76 19.93 -18.98
C ARG A 386 14.72 20.61 -19.87
N ARG A 387 15.14 21.67 -20.56
CA ARG A 387 14.29 22.51 -21.43
C ARG A 387 13.53 21.74 -22.52
N GLN A 388 14.01 20.57 -22.91
CA GLN A 388 13.40 19.73 -23.92
C GLN A 388 12.19 18.93 -23.40
N VAL A 389 12.04 18.78 -22.08
CA VAL A 389 10.94 18.06 -21.44
C VAL A 389 9.83 19.07 -21.12
N VAL A 390 8.59 18.78 -21.54
CA VAL A 390 7.47 19.72 -21.40
C VAL A 390 6.56 19.37 -20.23
N ALA A 391 6.44 18.09 -19.89
CA ALA A 391 5.63 17.65 -18.76
C ALA A 391 6.44 17.55 -17.47
N ARG A 392 5.83 17.87 -16.32
CA ARG A 392 6.42 17.71 -14.97
C ARG A 392 5.69 16.71 -14.09
N SER A 393 4.48 16.33 -14.45
CA SER A 393 3.63 15.42 -13.70
C SER A 393 2.92 14.47 -14.66
N TYR A 394 2.34 13.40 -14.14
CA TYR A 394 1.52 12.46 -14.88
C TYR A 394 0.26 12.14 -14.11
N VAL A 395 -0.88 12.15 -14.81
CA VAL A 395 -2.15 11.66 -14.30
C VAL A 395 -2.49 10.39 -15.05
N GLY A 396 -2.64 9.27 -14.36
CA GLY A 396 -2.89 7.97 -14.98
C GLY A 396 -2.33 6.83 -14.16
N CYS A 397 -2.12 5.68 -14.80
CA CYS A 397 -1.64 4.48 -14.13
C CYS A 397 -0.38 3.95 -14.81
N ILE A 398 0.56 3.43 -14.02
CA ILE A 398 1.76 2.72 -14.48
C ILE A 398 1.81 1.34 -13.84
N LYS A 399 2.20 0.30 -14.59
CA LYS A 399 2.48 -1.03 -14.05
C LYS A 399 3.67 -1.70 -14.72
N ASN A 400 4.23 -2.72 -14.07
CA ASN A 400 5.36 -3.52 -14.58
C ASN A 400 6.54 -2.64 -15.03
N MET A 401 6.92 -1.65 -14.21
CA MET A 401 8.13 -0.85 -14.44
C MET A 401 9.36 -1.74 -14.27
N GLU A 402 10.10 -1.91 -15.36
CA GLU A 402 11.36 -2.63 -15.42
C GLU A 402 12.43 -1.69 -15.97
N ILE A 403 13.54 -1.56 -15.25
CA ILE A 403 14.73 -0.81 -15.70
C ILE A 403 15.93 -1.75 -15.60
N ALA A 404 16.59 -2.01 -16.73
CA ALA A 404 17.70 -2.94 -16.83
C ALA A 404 17.42 -4.31 -16.16
N ARG A 405 16.26 -4.92 -16.50
CA ARG A 405 15.80 -6.23 -15.97
C ARG A 405 15.51 -6.27 -14.48
N SER A 406 15.43 -5.11 -13.82
CA SER A 406 15.03 -5.00 -12.42
C SER A 406 13.62 -4.42 -12.34
N ASN A 407 12.75 -5.06 -11.56
CA ASN A 407 11.40 -4.58 -11.30
C ASN A 407 11.36 -3.68 -10.07
N PHE A 408 10.41 -2.76 -10.03
CA PHE A 408 10.27 -1.79 -8.94
C PHE A 408 8.85 -1.73 -8.39
N ASP A 409 8.74 -1.68 -7.07
CA ASP A 409 7.52 -1.24 -6.38
C ASP A 409 7.53 0.29 -6.31
N LEU A 410 6.64 0.92 -7.07
CA LEU A 410 6.61 2.37 -7.20
C LEU A 410 6.03 3.07 -5.96
N LEU A 411 5.52 2.34 -4.95
CA LEU A 411 5.05 2.95 -3.70
C LEU A 411 6.16 3.15 -2.67
N ARG A 412 7.30 2.45 -2.81
CA ARG A 412 8.33 2.38 -1.76
C ARG A 412 8.90 3.76 -1.38
N ASP A 413 9.15 4.61 -2.38
CA ASP A 413 9.60 5.98 -2.20
C ASP A 413 8.80 6.86 -3.18
N SER A 414 7.66 7.36 -2.71
CA SER A 414 6.71 8.06 -3.56
C SER A 414 5.89 9.10 -2.82
N TYR A 415 5.39 10.07 -3.57
CA TYR A 415 4.49 11.12 -3.13
C TYR A 415 3.31 11.15 -4.12
N GLY A 416 2.06 11.24 -3.65
CA GLY A 416 0.90 11.31 -4.55
C GLY A 416 0.68 10.08 -5.45
N VAL A 417 1.16 8.90 -5.02
CA VAL A 417 0.98 7.62 -5.73
C VAL A 417 0.11 6.69 -4.89
N LYS A 418 -0.85 6.02 -5.51
CA LYS A 418 -1.76 5.06 -4.86
C LYS A 418 -1.72 3.71 -5.56
N LYS A 419 -1.95 2.63 -4.82
CA LYS A 419 -2.07 1.28 -5.39
C LYS A 419 -3.33 1.19 -6.25
N GLY A 420 -3.27 0.38 -7.31
CA GLY A 420 -4.39 0.14 -8.23
C GLY A 420 -4.45 1.15 -9.36
N CYS A 421 -5.51 1.08 -10.15
CA CYS A 421 -5.72 1.96 -11.28
C CYS A 421 -7.17 2.42 -11.39
N VAL A 422 -7.44 3.65 -10.95
CA VAL A 422 -8.73 4.31 -11.12
C VAL A 422 -8.49 5.56 -11.97
N LEU A 423 -9.08 5.61 -13.16
CA LEU A 423 -9.06 6.81 -13.98
C LEU A 423 -10.29 7.66 -13.60
N GLU A 424 -10.07 8.79 -12.95
CA GLU A 424 -11.13 9.76 -12.72
C GLU A 424 -11.43 10.50 -14.02
N VAL A 425 -12.65 10.32 -14.56
CA VAL A 425 -13.14 11.16 -15.65
C VAL A 425 -13.57 12.49 -15.06
N ARG A 426 -12.66 13.47 -15.03
CA ARG A 426 -13.04 14.84 -14.71
C ARG A 426 -13.82 15.42 -15.88
N LYS A 427 -15.15 15.50 -15.76
CA LYS A 427 -15.94 16.38 -16.62
C LYS A 427 -15.49 17.81 -16.32
N ALA A 428 -14.90 18.47 -17.32
CA ALA A 428 -14.71 19.91 -17.25
C ALA A 428 -16.11 20.53 -17.14
N VAL A 429 -16.45 21.07 -15.97
CA VAL A 429 -17.54 22.01 -15.85
C VAL A 429 -16.95 23.31 -16.39
N CYS A 430 -17.35 23.67 -17.60
CA CYS A 430 -17.06 24.99 -18.18
C CYS A 430 -17.81 26.08 -17.41
#